data_AF-A0A5C8B6Y0-F1
#
_entry.id   AF-A0A5C8B6Y0-F1
#
_cell.length_a   1.000
_cell.length_b   1.000
_cell.length_c   1.000
_cell.angle_alpha   90.00
_cell.angle_beta   90.00
_cell.angle_gamma   90.00
#
_symmetry.space_group_name_H-M   'P 1'
#
loop_
_entity.id
_entity.type
_entity.pdbx_description
1 polymer ?
#
loop_
_entity_poly.entity_id
_entity_poly.type
_entity_poly.pdbx_seq_one_letter_code
_entity_poly.pdbx_strand_id
1 'polypeptide(L)'
;MWWMTKAWRELLYPGRSRNFFTLRKMPKLDLLTRDHHLGNAVYCAELSRVVYRHDIEEDRVPERPTRQEFLAHAGFQQLAFFQDVLTHTQAILVRHLETGLRVLVFRGTEQDIRDFLTDVDVGGLGFSLGQPAPLFVHRGFERALDSVWTDIVRALQEDHGPVWVTGHSLGAALASLACMRYEFACCYTFGSPRVGNQAFADLLSKSRIYRVVDDEDIVCKVPLESMGFTHVGEVVELRAPSREINFMSLFNPVKPLADHTPSLYVKRL
;
A
#
# COMPACT_ATOMS: atom_id res chain seq x y z
N MET A 1 22.04 -3.81 -16.86
CA MET A 1 21.37 -4.09 -15.57
C MET A 1 22.29 -4.73 -14.51
N TRP A 2 23.63 -4.59 -14.62
CA TRP A 2 24.62 -5.20 -13.71
C TRP A 2 25.19 -4.23 -12.66
N TRP A 3 24.72 -2.99 -12.62
CA TRP A 3 25.27 -1.93 -11.75
C TRP A 3 24.32 -1.49 -10.60
N MET A 4 23.10 -2.01 -10.52
CA MET A 4 22.16 -1.69 -9.44
C MET A 4 22.30 -2.63 -8.25
N THR A 5 22.32 -2.08 -7.03
CA THR A 5 22.30 -2.86 -5.79
C THR A 5 20.97 -3.61 -5.62
N LYS A 6 20.95 -4.67 -4.80
CA LYS A 6 19.74 -5.47 -4.52
C LYS A 6 18.58 -4.59 -4.03
N ALA A 7 18.88 -3.58 -3.20
CA ALA A 7 17.90 -2.63 -2.68
C ALA A 7 17.26 -1.80 -3.81
N TRP A 8 18.05 -1.25 -4.73
CA TRP A 8 17.52 -0.54 -5.90
C TRP A 8 16.63 -1.40 -6.78
N ARG A 9 17.00 -2.68 -6.96
CA ARG A 9 16.17 -3.62 -7.73
C ARG A 9 14.86 -3.95 -7.02
N GLU A 10 14.88 -4.13 -5.70
CA GLU A 10 13.67 -4.37 -4.89
C GLU A 10 12.77 -3.12 -4.81
N LEU A 11 13.33 -1.92 -4.94
CA LEU A 11 12.59 -0.66 -4.97
C LEU A 11 11.94 -0.38 -6.32
N LEU A 12 12.73 -0.45 -7.39
CA LEU A 12 12.29 -0.05 -8.73
C LEU A 12 11.56 -1.18 -9.46
N TYR A 13 11.82 -2.43 -9.07
CA TYR A 13 11.24 -3.61 -9.70
C TYR A 13 10.79 -4.66 -8.65
N PRO A 14 9.95 -4.28 -7.67
CA PRO A 14 9.49 -5.20 -6.61
C PRO A 14 8.82 -6.45 -7.17
N GLY A 15 8.14 -6.35 -8.31
CA GLY A 15 7.50 -7.46 -9.01
C GLY A 15 8.45 -8.54 -9.52
N ARG A 16 9.73 -8.22 -9.75
CA ARG A 16 10.78 -9.16 -10.20
C ARG A 16 11.37 -10.00 -9.06
N SER A 17 10.92 -9.80 -7.83
CA SER A 17 11.31 -10.70 -6.74
C SER A 17 10.87 -12.13 -7.04
N ARG A 18 11.64 -13.11 -6.56
CA ARG A 18 11.29 -14.53 -6.65
C ARG A 18 10.84 -15.13 -5.32
N ASN A 19 10.77 -14.28 -4.29
CA ASN A 19 10.49 -14.66 -2.93
C ASN A 19 9.32 -13.83 -2.41
N PHE A 20 8.11 -14.38 -2.52
CA PHE A 20 6.90 -13.87 -1.87
C PHE A 20 6.35 -14.97 -0.96
N PHE A 21 5.80 -14.58 0.19
CA PHE A 21 5.23 -15.50 1.18
C PHE A 21 6.23 -16.58 1.64
N THR A 22 7.51 -16.21 1.74
CA THR A 22 8.61 -17.18 1.98
C THR A 22 8.98 -17.37 3.45
N LEU A 23 8.21 -16.80 4.40
CA LEU A 23 8.43 -17.12 5.81
C LEU A 23 8.25 -18.62 6.00
N ARG A 24 9.25 -19.27 6.64
CA ARG A 24 9.28 -20.73 6.84
C ARG A 24 7.97 -21.29 7.38
N LYS A 25 7.27 -20.49 8.20
CA LYS A 25 5.88 -20.70 8.58
C LYS A 25 5.17 -19.36 8.56
N MET A 26 4.23 -19.19 7.63
CA MET A 26 3.34 -18.03 7.66
C MET A 26 2.52 -18.07 8.96
N PRO A 27 2.33 -16.92 9.64
CA PRO A 27 1.47 -16.83 10.81
C PRO A 27 0.01 -17.16 10.43
N LYS A 28 -0.84 -17.50 11.39
CA LYS A 28 -2.28 -17.65 11.09
C LYS A 28 -2.93 -16.28 10.93
N LEU A 29 -3.86 -16.16 9.99
CA LEU A 29 -4.78 -15.03 9.93
C LEU A 29 -5.71 -15.06 11.15
N ASP A 30 -5.89 -13.91 11.79
CA ASP A 30 -6.88 -13.72 12.85
C ASP A 30 -7.93 -12.72 12.34
N LEU A 31 -9.11 -13.23 11.98
CA LEU A 31 -10.21 -12.39 11.49
C LEU A 31 -11.04 -11.77 12.61
N LEU A 32 -10.89 -12.27 13.84
CA LEU A 32 -11.69 -11.88 15.00
C LEU A 32 -11.02 -10.77 15.80
N THR A 33 -9.69 -10.63 15.70
CA THR A 33 -8.95 -9.54 16.32
C THR A 33 -9.57 -8.19 15.99
N ARG A 34 -9.68 -7.36 17.03
CA ARG A 34 -10.12 -5.97 16.93
C ARG A 34 -8.96 -4.98 16.96
N ASP A 35 -7.76 -5.47 17.29
CA ASP A 35 -6.52 -4.71 17.38
C ASP A 35 -5.53 -5.13 16.29
N HIS A 36 -4.44 -4.38 16.16
CA HIS A 36 -3.33 -4.71 15.27
C HIS A 36 -2.83 -6.14 15.53
N HIS A 37 -2.73 -6.94 14.47
CA HIS A 37 -2.23 -8.31 14.55
C HIS A 37 -1.09 -8.52 13.56
N LEU A 38 0.08 -8.91 14.06
CA LEU A 38 1.29 -9.07 13.26
C LEU A 38 1.09 -10.04 12.09
N GLY A 39 0.38 -11.15 12.32
CA GLY A 39 0.13 -12.12 11.26
C GLY A 39 -0.69 -11.54 10.11
N ASN A 40 -1.67 -10.69 10.42
CA ASN A 40 -2.50 -10.03 9.42
C ASN A 40 -1.66 -9.00 8.65
N ALA A 41 -0.86 -8.21 9.37
CA ALA A 41 0.07 -7.25 8.78
C ALA A 41 1.04 -7.93 7.80
N VAL A 42 1.62 -9.07 8.16
CA VAL A 42 2.54 -9.82 7.28
C VAL A 42 1.87 -10.26 5.98
N TYR A 43 0.64 -10.81 6.04
CA TYR A 43 -0.10 -11.16 4.82
C TYR A 43 -0.43 -9.94 3.97
N CYS A 44 -0.90 -8.85 4.59
CA CYS A 44 -1.19 -7.61 3.88
C CYS A 44 0.07 -7.01 3.24
N ALA A 45 1.23 -7.09 3.90
CA ALA A 45 2.51 -6.62 3.37
C ALA A 45 2.97 -7.46 2.16
N GLU A 46 2.85 -8.79 2.23
CA GLU A 46 3.18 -9.66 1.10
C GLU A 46 2.19 -9.51 -0.07
N LEU A 47 0.90 -9.27 0.20
CA LEU A 47 -0.08 -8.92 -0.83
C LEU A 47 0.27 -7.58 -1.51
N SER A 48 0.61 -6.57 -0.71
CA SER A 48 1.06 -5.26 -1.21
C SER A 48 2.42 -5.32 -1.93
N ARG A 49 3.17 -6.42 -1.80
CA ARG A 49 4.35 -6.72 -2.62
C ARG A 49 4.00 -7.44 -3.92
N VAL A 50 3.23 -8.52 -3.83
CA VAL A 50 2.98 -9.42 -4.96
C VAL A 50 2.15 -8.75 -6.05
N VAL A 51 1.34 -7.73 -5.70
CA VAL A 51 0.58 -6.93 -6.68
C VAL A 51 1.47 -6.20 -7.70
N TYR A 52 2.75 -5.96 -7.39
CA TYR A 52 3.70 -5.40 -8.36
C TYR A 52 4.19 -6.41 -9.40
N ARG A 53 3.98 -7.71 -9.17
CA ARG A 53 4.34 -8.75 -10.11
C ARG A 53 3.28 -8.83 -11.19
N HIS A 54 3.69 -8.55 -12.43
CA HIS A 54 2.83 -8.68 -13.61
C HIS A 54 2.45 -10.14 -13.84
N ASP A 55 1.23 -10.33 -14.33
CA ASP A 55 0.70 -11.63 -14.72
C ASP A 55 -0.01 -11.51 -16.07
N ILE A 56 -0.84 -12.48 -16.42
CA ILE A 56 -1.53 -12.58 -17.71
C ILE A 56 -2.38 -11.35 -18.07
N GLU A 57 -2.80 -10.54 -17.10
CA GLU A 57 -3.56 -9.32 -17.35
C GLU A 57 -2.68 -8.19 -17.89
N GLU A 58 -1.40 -8.17 -17.55
CA GLU A 58 -0.44 -7.14 -17.95
C GLU A 58 0.50 -7.61 -19.07
N ASP A 59 0.89 -8.88 -19.06
CA ASP A 59 1.89 -9.47 -19.96
C ASP A 59 1.33 -10.65 -20.76
N ARG A 60 1.62 -10.67 -22.07
CA ARG A 60 1.27 -11.82 -22.94
C ARG A 60 1.92 -13.14 -22.50
N VAL A 61 3.12 -13.04 -21.93
CA VAL A 61 3.90 -14.18 -21.43
C VAL A 61 4.54 -13.75 -20.10
N PRO A 62 3.86 -13.95 -18.96
CA PRO A 62 4.35 -13.49 -17.67
C PRO A 62 5.57 -14.29 -17.19
N GLU A 63 6.43 -13.66 -16.39
CA GLU A 63 7.57 -14.33 -15.77
C GLU A 63 7.07 -15.37 -14.74
N ARG A 64 7.67 -16.57 -14.74
CA ARG A 64 7.38 -17.62 -13.75
C ARG A 64 8.30 -17.56 -12.51
N PRO A 65 7.81 -17.89 -11.30
CA PRO A 65 6.41 -18.25 -11.00
C PRO A 65 5.46 -17.05 -11.14
N THR A 66 4.24 -17.19 -11.63
CA THR A 66 3.33 -16.03 -11.85
C THR A 66 2.81 -15.44 -10.53
N ARG A 67 2.14 -14.28 -10.56
CA ARG A 67 1.49 -13.69 -9.38
C ARG A 67 0.47 -14.67 -8.80
N GLN A 68 -0.36 -15.29 -9.64
CA GLN A 68 -1.33 -16.29 -9.21
C GLN A 68 -0.67 -17.56 -8.63
N GLU A 69 0.49 -18.00 -9.13
CA GLU A 69 1.23 -19.12 -8.54
C GLU A 69 1.74 -18.79 -7.13
N PHE A 70 2.23 -17.56 -6.89
CA PHE A 70 2.61 -17.11 -5.55
C PHE A 70 1.40 -16.96 -4.61
N LEU A 71 0.28 -16.41 -5.10
CA LEU A 71 -0.96 -16.32 -4.33
C LEU A 71 -1.46 -17.71 -3.92
N ALA A 72 -1.49 -18.66 -4.85
CA ALA A 72 -1.92 -20.04 -4.59
C ALA A 72 -1.04 -20.72 -3.53
N HIS A 73 0.27 -20.51 -3.57
CA HIS A 73 1.19 -21.02 -2.54
C HIS A 73 0.86 -20.49 -1.13
N ALA A 74 0.33 -19.27 -1.04
CA ALA A 74 -0.08 -18.63 0.20
C ALA A 74 -1.55 -18.90 0.58
N GLY A 75 -2.27 -19.75 -0.16
CA GLY A 75 -3.68 -20.05 0.09
C GLY A 75 -4.65 -19.00 -0.45
N PHE A 76 -4.23 -18.16 -1.41
CA PHE A 76 -5.06 -17.14 -2.04
C PHE A 76 -5.40 -17.46 -3.50
N GLN A 77 -6.56 -16.98 -3.93
CA GLN A 77 -6.98 -16.92 -5.32
C GLN A 77 -7.25 -15.47 -5.71
N GLN A 78 -6.75 -15.03 -6.86
CA GLN A 78 -7.16 -13.76 -7.45
C GLN A 78 -8.56 -13.91 -8.05
N LEU A 79 -9.48 -13.04 -7.62
CA LEU A 79 -10.86 -12.99 -8.11
C LEU A 79 -11.01 -11.99 -9.26
N ALA A 80 -10.31 -10.85 -9.17
CA ALA A 80 -10.39 -9.79 -10.16
C ALA A 80 -9.10 -8.98 -10.22
N PHE A 81 -8.85 -8.38 -11.38
CA PHE A 81 -7.80 -7.40 -11.63
C PHE A 81 -8.45 -6.13 -12.18
N PHE A 82 -8.05 -4.98 -11.67
CA PHE A 82 -8.55 -3.67 -12.06
C PHE A 82 -7.40 -2.82 -12.55
N GLN A 83 -7.61 -2.13 -13.66
CA GLN A 83 -6.61 -1.24 -14.21
C GLN A 83 -7.26 -0.07 -14.94
N ASP A 84 -6.70 1.10 -14.72
CA ASP A 84 -6.85 2.25 -15.60
C ASP A 84 -5.47 2.65 -16.14
N VAL A 85 -5.33 2.63 -17.46
CA VAL A 85 -4.03 2.86 -18.12
C VAL A 85 -3.64 4.33 -18.07
N LEU A 86 -4.60 5.25 -18.03
CA LEU A 86 -4.35 6.70 -18.10
C LEU A 86 -3.84 7.26 -16.78
N THR A 87 -4.36 6.77 -15.66
CA THR A 87 -3.93 7.13 -14.30
C THR A 87 -2.87 6.19 -13.74
N HIS A 88 -2.50 5.15 -14.50
CA HIS A 88 -1.61 4.08 -14.07
C HIS A 88 -2.06 3.38 -12.77
N THR A 89 -3.37 3.40 -12.50
CA THR A 89 -3.95 2.79 -11.29
C THR A 89 -4.17 1.31 -11.51
N GLN A 90 -3.73 0.48 -10.55
CA GLN A 90 -3.94 -0.96 -10.58
C GLN A 90 -4.33 -1.49 -9.20
N ALA A 91 -5.20 -2.49 -9.19
CA ALA A 91 -5.58 -3.22 -7.99
C ALA A 91 -5.94 -4.67 -8.31
N ILE A 92 -5.89 -5.53 -7.30
CA ILE A 92 -6.43 -6.89 -7.36
C ILE A 92 -7.40 -7.12 -6.20
N LEU A 93 -8.41 -7.95 -6.42
CA LEU A 93 -9.21 -8.53 -5.36
C LEU A 93 -8.81 -9.99 -5.21
N VAL A 94 -8.39 -10.40 -4.02
CA VAL A 94 -8.01 -11.78 -3.71
C VAL A 94 -8.91 -12.37 -2.64
N ARG A 95 -9.05 -13.70 -2.61
CA ARG A 95 -9.74 -14.46 -1.57
C ARG A 95 -8.80 -15.47 -0.94
N HIS A 96 -8.75 -15.52 0.38
CA HIS A 96 -8.12 -16.61 1.12
C HIS A 96 -9.04 -17.84 1.11
N LEU A 97 -8.54 -18.97 0.63
CA LEU A 97 -9.35 -20.16 0.34
C LEU A 97 -9.89 -20.85 1.59
N GLU A 98 -9.14 -20.84 2.70
CA GLU A 98 -9.55 -21.52 3.94
C GLU A 98 -10.55 -20.68 4.75
N THR A 99 -10.36 -19.36 4.80
CA THR A 99 -11.15 -18.47 5.68
C THR A 99 -12.24 -17.69 4.95
N GLY A 100 -12.21 -17.67 3.62
CA GLY A 100 -13.10 -16.85 2.80
C GLY A 100 -12.83 -15.34 2.85
N LEU A 101 -11.81 -14.89 3.60
CA LEU A 101 -11.44 -13.47 3.68
C LEU A 101 -11.14 -12.94 2.28
N ARG A 102 -11.76 -11.81 1.92
CA ARG A 102 -11.43 -11.06 0.71
C ARG A 102 -10.52 -9.88 1.06
N VAL A 103 -9.53 -9.62 0.21
CA VAL A 103 -8.62 -8.49 0.36
C VAL A 103 -8.52 -7.72 -0.95
N LEU A 104 -8.90 -6.45 -0.94
CA LEU A 104 -8.64 -5.50 -2.01
C LEU A 104 -7.22 -4.96 -1.85
N VAL A 105 -6.39 -5.10 -2.87
CA VAL A 105 -4.96 -4.75 -2.82
C VAL A 105 -4.68 -3.72 -3.90
N PHE A 106 -4.36 -2.50 -3.51
CA PHE A 106 -3.93 -1.46 -4.45
C PHE A 106 -2.41 -1.53 -4.67
N ARG A 107 -1.98 -1.48 -5.93
CA ARG A 107 -0.57 -1.33 -6.31
C ARG A 107 -0.16 0.14 -6.13
N GLY A 108 1.06 0.40 -5.70
CA GLY A 108 1.67 1.72 -5.86
C GLY A 108 2.36 1.87 -7.23
N THR A 109 2.66 3.09 -7.66
CA THR A 109 3.42 3.31 -8.89
C THR A 109 4.92 3.18 -8.67
N GLU A 110 5.64 2.58 -9.62
CA GLU A 110 7.11 2.42 -9.57
C GLU A 110 7.87 3.70 -9.98
N GLN A 111 7.28 4.54 -10.82
CA GLN A 111 7.87 5.80 -11.31
C GLN A 111 7.60 6.97 -10.35
N ASP A 112 6.41 7.00 -9.74
CA ASP A 112 5.96 8.16 -8.97
C ASP A 112 6.61 8.32 -7.59
N ILE A 113 7.40 7.40 -7.02
CA ILE A 113 7.97 7.67 -5.68
C ILE A 113 8.92 8.88 -5.74
N ARG A 114 9.59 9.08 -6.88
CA ARG A 114 10.41 10.27 -7.12
C ARG A 114 9.56 11.47 -7.50
N ASP A 115 8.61 11.27 -8.41
CA ASP A 115 7.78 12.37 -8.93
C ASP A 115 6.80 12.88 -7.87
N PHE A 116 6.23 12.03 -7.02
CA PHE A 116 5.41 12.39 -5.86
C PHE A 116 6.16 13.25 -4.82
N LEU A 117 7.47 13.03 -4.65
CA LEU A 117 8.29 13.86 -3.74
C LEU A 117 8.61 15.23 -4.34
N THR A 118 8.65 15.35 -5.68
CA THR A 118 8.97 16.61 -6.38
C THR A 118 7.73 17.40 -6.78
N ASP A 119 6.63 16.70 -7.09
CA ASP A 119 5.37 17.20 -7.62
C ASP A 119 4.29 17.18 -6.53
N VAL A 120 4.64 17.57 -5.30
CA VAL A 120 3.64 17.90 -4.28
C VAL A 120 2.91 19.16 -4.75
N ASP A 121 2.07 19.01 -5.77
CA ASP A 121 1.21 20.03 -6.33
C ASP A 121 0.05 20.18 -5.35
N VAL A 122 0.13 21.25 -4.58
CA VAL A 122 -0.70 21.56 -3.42
C VAL A 122 -2.06 22.05 -3.89
N GLY A 123 -2.82 21.15 -4.50
CA GLY A 123 -4.14 21.45 -5.04
C GLY A 123 -5.18 21.69 -3.94
N GLY A 124 -5.14 22.84 -3.27
CA GLY A 124 -6.30 23.41 -2.59
C GLY A 124 -6.13 23.69 -1.09
N LEU A 125 -5.55 24.84 -0.76
CA LEU A 125 -5.83 25.50 0.52
C LEU A 125 -6.37 26.90 0.26
N GLY A 126 -7.69 27.04 0.34
CA GLY A 126 -8.30 28.28 0.78
C GLY A 126 -8.21 28.30 2.30
N PHE A 127 -7.16 28.91 2.86
CA PHE A 127 -7.10 29.20 4.29
C PHE A 127 -8.16 30.25 4.63
N SER A 128 -9.36 29.82 5.03
CA SER A 128 -10.33 30.69 5.70
C SER A 128 -10.10 30.60 7.21
N LEU A 129 -9.47 31.63 7.78
CA LEU A 129 -9.30 31.78 9.22
C LEU A 129 -10.69 31.75 9.91
N GLY A 130 -10.91 30.78 10.80
CA GLY A 130 -12.07 30.75 11.71
C GLY A 130 -13.25 29.87 11.29
N GLN A 131 -13.14 29.07 10.22
CA GLN A 131 -14.10 28.01 9.89
C GLN A 131 -13.39 26.64 9.85
N PRO A 132 -14.05 25.53 10.22
CA PRO A 132 -13.49 24.21 9.97
C PRO A 132 -13.18 24.08 8.47
N ALA A 133 -11.96 23.68 8.14
CA ALA A 133 -11.62 23.45 6.73
C ALA A 133 -12.56 22.37 6.17
N PRO A 134 -13.15 22.57 4.97
CA PRO A 134 -13.94 21.54 4.33
C PRO A 134 -13.10 20.27 4.15
N LEU A 135 -13.74 19.11 4.10
CA LEU A 135 -13.04 17.85 3.84
C LEU A 135 -12.23 17.97 2.55
N PHE A 136 -10.95 17.63 2.65
CA PHE A 136 -10.01 17.75 1.56
C PHE A 136 -9.14 16.50 1.48
N VAL A 137 -8.92 16.02 0.26
CA VAL A 137 -8.02 14.92 -0.07
C VAL A 137 -7.16 15.29 -1.27
N HIS A 138 -5.98 14.66 -1.40
CA HIS A 138 -5.08 14.88 -2.52
C HIS A 138 -5.77 14.52 -3.85
N ARG A 139 -5.92 15.50 -4.74
CA ARG A 139 -6.67 15.35 -6.01
C ARG A 139 -6.13 14.24 -6.90
N GLY A 140 -4.81 14.05 -6.94
CA GLY A 140 -4.21 12.96 -7.72
C GLY A 140 -4.64 11.58 -7.22
N PHE A 141 -4.73 11.41 -5.90
CA PHE A 141 -5.15 10.14 -5.29
C PHE A 141 -6.65 9.89 -5.49
N GLU A 142 -7.46 10.95 -5.35
CA GLU A 142 -8.89 10.87 -5.61
C GLU A 142 -9.17 10.46 -7.06
N ARG A 143 -8.51 11.12 -8.03
CA ARG A 143 -8.68 10.85 -9.45
C ARG A 143 -8.21 9.45 -9.85
N ALA A 144 -7.11 8.98 -9.25
CA ALA A 144 -6.62 7.62 -9.41
C ALA A 144 -7.65 6.60 -8.88
N LEU A 145 -8.17 6.79 -7.66
CA LEU A 145 -9.19 5.90 -7.11
C LEU A 145 -10.47 5.90 -7.96
N ASP A 146 -10.96 7.07 -8.36
CA ASP A 146 -12.16 7.23 -9.20
C ASP A 146 -12.09 6.42 -10.49
N SER A 147 -10.92 6.36 -11.13
CA SER A 147 -10.72 5.68 -12.40
C SER A 147 -11.05 4.19 -12.37
N VAL A 148 -10.91 3.54 -11.22
CA VAL A 148 -11.14 2.09 -11.03
C VAL A 148 -12.31 1.77 -10.09
N TRP A 149 -12.85 2.78 -9.39
CA TRP A 149 -13.77 2.57 -8.26
C TRP A 149 -15.07 1.87 -8.67
N THR A 150 -15.63 2.23 -9.82
CA THR A 150 -16.91 1.65 -10.28
C THR A 150 -16.81 0.14 -10.46
N ASP A 151 -15.72 -0.34 -11.06
CA ASP A 151 -15.51 -1.77 -11.29
C ASP A 151 -15.16 -2.52 -10.00
N ILE A 152 -14.40 -1.88 -9.10
CA ILE A 152 -14.11 -2.43 -7.77
C ILE A 152 -15.41 -2.64 -6.99
N VAL A 153 -16.28 -1.64 -6.91
CA VAL A 153 -17.54 -1.75 -6.16
C VAL A 153 -18.42 -2.86 -6.74
N ARG A 154 -18.49 -2.99 -8.07
CA ARG A 154 -19.21 -4.09 -8.71
C ARG A 154 -18.69 -5.46 -8.24
N ALA A 155 -17.38 -5.67 -8.28
CA ALA A 155 -16.77 -6.92 -7.84
C ALA A 155 -16.93 -7.18 -6.33
N LEU A 156 -16.88 -6.13 -5.49
CA LEU A 156 -17.11 -6.26 -4.05
C LEU A 156 -18.54 -6.70 -3.71
N GLN A 157 -19.52 -6.33 -4.56
CA GLN A 157 -20.93 -6.68 -4.40
C GLN A 157 -21.29 -8.10 -4.85
N GLU A 158 -20.42 -8.77 -5.63
CA GLU A 158 -20.67 -10.15 -6.11
C GLU A 158 -20.63 -11.21 -4.99
N ASP A 159 -20.05 -10.86 -3.83
CA ASP A 159 -19.94 -11.77 -2.69
C ASP A 159 -20.15 -11.01 -1.37
N HIS A 160 -20.69 -11.71 -0.38
CA HIS A 160 -21.02 -11.18 0.94
C HIS A 160 -20.04 -11.75 1.97
N GLY A 161 -19.37 -10.86 2.71
CA GLY A 161 -18.37 -11.26 3.70
C GLY A 161 -17.40 -10.14 4.01
N PRO A 162 -16.59 -10.27 5.07
CA PRO A 162 -15.64 -9.24 5.46
C PRO A 162 -14.61 -9.02 4.34
N VAL A 163 -14.40 -7.75 4.01
CA VAL A 163 -13.39 -7.33 3.04
C VAL A 163 -12.35 -6.51 3.78
N TRP A 164 -11.08 -6.85 3.60
CA TRP A 164 -9.96 -6.00 3.99
C TRP A 164 -9.46 -5.21 2.80
N VAL A 165 -8.76 -4.12 3.07
CA VAL A 165 -8.05 -3.35 2.04
C VAL A 165 -6.59 -3.15 2.45
N THR A 166 -5.69 -3.20 1.48
CA THR A 166 -4.27 -2.97 1.73
C THR A 166 -3.58 -2.32 0.54
N GLY A 167 -2.42 -1.74 0.79
CA GLY A 167 -1.58 -1.14 -0.23
C GLY A 167 -0.24 -0.70 0.32
N HIS A 168 0.71 -0.49 -0.60
CA HIS A 168 2.02 0.08 -0.30
C HIS A 168 2.21 1.38 -1.07
N SER A 169 2.90 2.37 -0.50
CA SER A 169 3.20 3.65 -1.16
C SER A 169 1.92 4.37 -1.64
N LEU A 170 1.83 4.77 -2.91
CA LEU A 170 0.59 5.28 -3.51
C LEU A 170 -0.60 4.33 -3.28
N GLY A 171 -0.39 3.00 -3.36
CA GLY A 171 -1.46 2.03 -3.09
C GLY A 171 -2.00 2.13 -1.66
N ALA A 172 -1.16 2.49 -0.68
CA ALA A 172 -1.60 2.75 0.69
C ALA A 172 -2.47 4.02 0.79
N ALA A 173 -2.18 5.04 0.00
CA ALA A 173 -3.02 6.24 -0.10
C ALA A 173 -4.41 5.89 -0.67
N LEU A 174 -4.45 5.10 -1.75
CA LEU A 174 -5.71 4.65 -2.36
C LEU A 174 -6.51 3.74 -1.41
N ALA A 175 -5.85 2.84 -0.69
CA ALA A 175 -6.48 2.00 0.34
C ALA A 175 -7.13 2.86 1.45
N SER A 176 -6.45 3.91 1.89
CA SER A 176 -6.97 4.85 2.89
C SER A 176 -8.18 5.64 2.35
N LEU A 177 -8.11 6.14 1.12
CA LEU A 177 -9.25 6.81 0.47
C LEU A 177 -10.44 5.88 0.26
N ALA A 178 -10.19 4.61 -0.09
CA ALA A 178 -11.24 3.62 -0.28
C ALA A 178 -12.08 3.43 1.00
N CYS A 179 -11.46 3.54 2.19
CA CYS A 179 -12.16 3.46 3.47
C CYS A 179 -13.20 4.58 3.70
N MET A 180 -13.13 5.69 2.95
CA MET A 180 -14.16 6.73 2.96
C MET A 180 -15.39 6.34 2.15
N ARG A 181 -15.24 5.43 1.19
CA ARG A 181 -16.26 5.09 0.19
C ARG A 181 -16.88 3.70 0.39
N TYR A 182 -16.22 2.84 1.16
CA TYR A 182 -16.66 1.49 1.44
C TYR A 182 -16.28 1.08 2.87
N GLU A 183 -17.18 0.36 3.54
CA GLU A 183 -16.95 -0.13 4.90
C GLU A 183 -16.08 -1.40 4.87
N PHE A 184 -14.76 -1.20 4.90
CA PHE A 184 -13.81 -2.31 5.05
C PHE A 184 -13.75 -2.77 6.50
N ALA A 185 -13.70 -4.09 6.70
CA ALA A 185 -13.54 -4.65 8.02
C ALA A 185 -12.17 -4.29 8.62
N CYS A 186 -11.12 -4.18 7.81
CA CYS A 186 -9.78 -3.78 8.24
C CYS A 186 -9.00 -3.16 7.08
N CYS A 187 -8.11 -2.22 7.39
CA CYS A 187 -7.17 -1.62 6.46
C CYS A 187 -5.76 -1.71 7.02
N TYR A 188 -4.82 -2.24 6.24
CA TYR A 188 -3.39 -2.18 6.54
C TYR A 188 -2.71 -1.36 5.45
N THR A 189 -1.89 -0.39 5.85
CA THR A 189 -1.13 0.43 4.90
C THR A 189 0.34 0.40 5.23
N PHE A 190 1.19 0.36 4.20
CA PHE A 190 2.65 0.30 4.32
C PHE A 190 3.27 1.47 3.55
N GLY A 191 4.11 2.28 4.19
CA GLY A 191 4.71 3.42 3.51
C GLY A 191 3.69 4.47 3.04
N SER A 192 2.58 4.63 3.76
CA SER A 192 1.50 5.53 3.32
C SER A 192 1.94 6.99 3.39
N PRO A 193 1.80 7.78 2.31
CA PRO A 193 1.84 9.23 2.42
C PRO A 193 0.61 9.76 3.19
N ARG A 194 0.62 11.05 3.54
CA ARG A 194 -0.60 11.73 4.00
C ARG A 194 -1.56 11.91 2.83
N VAL A 195 -2.85 11.76 3.10
CA VAL A 195 -3.87 11.62 2.05
C VAL A 195 -4.83 12.81 2.00
N GLY A 196 -5.22 13.33 3.16
CA GLY A 196 -6.19 14.42 3.28
C GLY A 196 -5.97 15.23 4.54
N ASN A 197 -6.89 16.14 4.83
CA ASN A 197 -6.82 17.02 6.00
C ASN A 197 -7.40 16.39 7.28
N GLN A 198 -7.43 17.17 8.37
CA GLN A 198 -8.01 16.72 9.64
C GLN A 198 -9.46 16.24 9.51
N ALA A 199 -10.30 16.88 8.70
CA ALA A 199 -11.68 16.44 8.49
C ALA A 199 -11.78 15.05 7.83
N PHE A 200 -10.85 14.71 6.93
CA PHE A 200 -10.71 13.35 6.40
C PHE A 200 -10.28 12.35 7.48
N ALA A 201 -9.35 12.74 8.37
CA ALA A 201 -8.94 11.89 9.49
C ALA A 201 -10.07 11.66 10.51
N ASP A 202 -10.83 12.70 10.82
CA ASP A 202 -11.97 12.64 11.74
C ASP A 202 -13.07 11.72 11.20
N LEU A 203 -13.33 11.78 9.88
CA LEU A 203 -14.29 10.89 9.22
C LEU A 203 -13.91 9.41 9.36
N LEU A 204 -12.62 9.10 9.31
CA LEU A 204 -12.09 7.73 9.41
C LEU A 204 -11.68 7.33 10.83
N SER A 205 -11.94 8.16 11.84
CA SER A 205 -11.52 7.94 13.24
C SER A 205 -12.03 6.64 13.86
N LYS A 206 -13.14 6.09 13.37
CA LYS A 206 -13.72 4.82 13.82
C LYS A 206 -13.36 3.63 12.94
N SER A 207 -12.71 3.87 11.80
CA SER A 207 -12.30 2.83 10.86
C SER A 207 -11.06 2.12 11.39
N ARG A 208 -11.01 0.79 11.26
CA ARG A 208 -9.84 -0.01 11.67
C ARG A 208 -8.75 0.10 10.61
N ILE A 209 -7.95 1.16 10.71
CA ILE A 209 -6.83 1.44 9.82
C ILE A 209 -5.54 1.34 10.63
N TYR A 210 -4.67 0.41 10.27
CA TYR A 210 -3.32 0.27 10.82
C TYR A 210 -2.31 0.75 9.80
N ARG A 211 -1.60 1.82 10.15
CA ARG A 211 -0.58 2.45 9.32
C ARG A 211 0.79 1.98 9.78
N VAL A 212 1.34 1.01 9.07
CA VAL A 212 2.67 0.45 9.33
C VAL A 212 3.71 1.37 8.71
N VAL A 213 4.62 1.87 9.54
CA VAL A 213 5.56 2.94 9.20
C VAL A 213 6.98 2.52 9.55
N ASP A 214 7.89 2.82 8.63
CA ASP A 214 9.33 2.85 8.88
C ASP A 214 9.75 4.29 9.19
N ASP A 215 10.47 4.51 10.29
CA ASP A 215 10.80 5.84 10.82
C ASP A 215 11.71 6.65 9.88
N GLU A 216 12.50 5.96 9.08
CA GLU A 216 13.41 6.54 8.09
C GLU A 216 12.74 6.73 6.71
N ASP A 217 11.54 6.21 6.48
CA ASP A 217 10.81 6.35 5.23
C ASP A 217 10.25 7.78 5.06
N ILE A 218 10.78 8.50 4.06
CA ILE A 218 10.41 9.88 3.75
C ILE A 218 9.00 10.00 3.16
N VAL A 219 8.50 8.95 2.49
CA VAL A 219 7.16 8.98 1.87
C VAL A 219 6.10 9.09 2.95
N CYS A 220 6.33 8.46 4.11
CA CYS A 220 5.47 8.61 5.28
C CYS A 220 5.43 10.04 5.83
N LYS A 221 6.31 10.95 5.39
CA LYS A 221 6.41 12.32 5.90
C LYS A 221 5.86 13.36 4.93
N VAL A 222 5.36 12.95 3.77
CA VAL A 222 4.79 13.84 2.75
C VAL A 222 3.34 13.49 2.40
N PRO A 223 2.52 14.45 1.94
CA PRO A 223 2.74 15.90 2.03
C PRO A 223 2.87 16.37 3.49
N LEU A 224 3.40 17.59 3.72
CA LEU A 224 3.69 18.08 5.07
C LEU A 224 2.42 18.52 5.82
N GLU A 225 2.44 18.45 7.16
CA GLU A 225 1.34 18.93 8.01
C GLU A 225 1.12 20.44 7.91
N SER A 226 2.20 21.20 7.68
CA SER A 226 2.13 22.64 7.40
C SER A 226 1.33 22.97 6.14
N MET A 227 1.11 21.98 5.26
CA MET A 227 0.28 22.07 4.06
C MET A 227 -1.16 21.59 4.31
N GLY A 228 -1.57 21.45 5.58
CA GLY A 228 -2.92 21.07 5.97
C GLY A 228 -3.25 19.58 5.87
N PHE A 229 -2.26 18.73 5.61
CA PHE A 229 -2.43 17.28 5.54
C PHE A 229 -2.25 16.60 6.89
N THR A 230 -2.98 15.53 7.14
CA THR A 230 -2.94 14.74 8.38
C THR A 230 -2.96 13.25 8.04
N HIS A 231 -2.30 12.44 8.87
CA HIS A 231 -2.38 10.99 8.75
C HIS A 231 -3.70 10.44 9.29
N VAL A 232 -4.06 9.24 8.83
CA VAL A 232 -5.19 8.47 9.33
C VAL A 232 -4.73 7.12 9.87
N GLY A 233 -5.54 6.55 10.76
CA GLY A 233 -5.27 5.24 11.37
C GLY A 233 -4.26 5.25 12.52
N GLU A 234 -4.20 4.13 13.22
CA GLU A 234 -3.26 3.84 14.29
C GLU A 234 -1.85 3.61 13.72
N VAL A 235 -0.83 4.24 14.31
CA VAL A 235 0.55 4.10 13.86
C VAL A 235 1.18 2.85 14.43
N VAL A 236 1.74 2.01 13.55
CA VAL A 236 2.50 0.82 13.93
C VAL A 236 3.93 1.01 13.45
N GLU A 237 4.82 1.38 14.37
CA GLU A 237 6.23 1.65 14.05
C GLU A 237 7.04 0.36 13.96
N LEU A 238 7.72 0.17 12.83
CA LEU A 238 8.73 -0.86 12.65
C LEU A 238 10.01 -0.41 13.36
N ARG A 239 10.34 -0.92 14.55
CA ARG A 239 11.58 -0.54 15.25
C ARG A 239 12.83 -1.05 14.50
N ALA A 240 13.83 -0.20 14.34
CA ALA A 240 15.11 -0.56 13.71
C ALA A 240 15.95 -1.49 14.60
N PRO A 241 16.72 -2.46 14.05
CA PRO A 241 17.91 -2.97 14.73
C PRO A 241 18.99 -1.88 14.77
N SER A 242 19.66 -1.73 15.91
CA SER A 242 20.84 -0.87 16.10
C SER A 242 21.93 -1.14 15.04
N ARG A 243 22.41 -0.07 14.38
CA ARG A 243 23.26 -0.07 13.17
C ARG A 243 24.72 -0.49 13.39
N GLU A 244 25.32 -1.10 12.37
CA GLU A 244 26.69 -0.76 11.91
C GLU A 244 26.59 -0.04 10.54
N ILE A 245 27.32 1.07 10.37
CA ILE A 245 27.36 1.87 9.14
C ILE A 245 28.55 1.39 8.30
N ASN A 246 28.32 1.03 7.03
CA ASN A 246 29.40 0.66 6.09
C ASN A 246 29.56 1.73 4.99
N PHE A 247 30.79 2.18 4.77
CA PHE A 247 31.21 3.24 3.83
C PHE A 247 30.90 2.98 2.35
N MET A 248 30.43 1.78 1.99
CA MET A 248 29.94 1.43 0.65
C MET A 248 28.61 2.10 0.26
N SER A 249 27.97 2.91 1.13
CA SER A 249 26.64 3.49 0.92
C SER A 249 26.54 4.63 -0.11
N LEU A 250 27.65 5.03 -0.74
CA LEU A 250 27.70 6.14 -1.71
C LEU A 250 27.04 5.82 -3.07
N PHE A 251 26.74 4.54 -3.36
CA PHE A 251 26.03 4.11 -4.57
C PHE A 251 24.63 3.52 -4.31
N ASN A 252 24.13 3.66 -3.07
CA ASN A 252 22.79 3.25 -2.67
C ASN A 252 21.75 4.35 -2.98
N PRO A 253 20.43 4.04 -2.98
CA PRO A 253 19.43 5.09 -2.90
C PRO A 253 19.77 6.01 -1.75
N VAL A 254 19.44 7.30 -1.86
CA VAL A 254 19.41 8.14 -0.66
C VAL A 254 18.60 7.36 0.34
N LYS A 255 19.23 6.98 1.46
CA LYS A 255 18.75 5.97 2.40
C LYS A 255 17.23 6.01 2.69
N PRO A 256 16.59 7.17 2.86
CA PRO A 256 15.14 7.26 3.08
C PRO A 256 14.27 6.66 1.96
N LEU A 257 14.77 6.62 0.72
CA LEU A 257 14.08 6.01 -0.42
C LEU A 257 14.27 4.48 -0.48
N ALA A 258 15.39 3.97 0.05
CA ALA A 258 15.62 2.53 0.19
C ALA A 258 14.70 1.92 1.26
N ASP A 259 14.42 2.71 2.30
CA ASP A 259 13.56 2.28 3.42
C ASP A 259 12.07 2.20 3.00
N HIS A 260 11.70 2.84 1.89
CA HIS A 260 10.39 2.74 1.25
C HIS A 260 10.19 1.47 0.39
N THR A 261 11.10 0.49 0.44
CA THR A 261 10.92 -0.73 -0.36
C THR A 261 9.82 -1.62 0.21
N PRO A 262 8.87 -2.12 -0.61
CA PRO A 262 7.86 -3.08 -0.16
C PRO A 262 8.44 -4.30 0.58
N SER A 263 9.63 -4.73 0.14
CA SER A 263 10.33 -5.88 0.74
C SER A 263 10.88 -5.62 2.13
N LEU A 264 11.22 -4.37 2.47
CA LEU A 264 11.76 -4.04 3.78
C LEU A 264 10.67 -4.08 4.85
N TYR A 265 9.47 -3.59 4.52
CA TYR A 265 8.29 -3.71 5.39
C TYR A 265 8.05 -5.16 5.81
N VAL A 266 8.07 -6.12 4.87
CA VAL A 266 7.95 -7.56 5.21
C VAL A 266 9.10 -8.07 6.07
N LYS A 267 10.35 -7.63 5.82
CA LYS A 267 11.52 -8.11 6.57
C LYS A 267 11.56 -7.59 8.02
N ARG A 268 10.92 -6.46 8.30
CA ARG A 268 10.92 -5.78 9.61
C ARG A 268 9.69 -6.13 10.46
N LEU A 269 8.66 -6.76 9.89
CA LEU A 269 7.53 -7.37 10.59
C LEU A 269 7.92 -8.76 11.11
#